data_AF-A0A0D9PDN4-F1
#
_entry.id   AF-A0A0D9PDN4-F1
#
_cell.length_a   1.000
_cell.length_b   1.000
_cell.length_c   1.000
_cell.angle_alpha   90.00
_cell.angle_beta   90.00
_cell.angle_gamma   90.00
#
_symmetry.space_group_name_H-M   'P 1'
#
loop_
_entity.id
_entity.type
_entity.pdbx_description
1 polymer ?
#
loop_
_entity_poly.entity_id
_entity_poly.type
_entity_poly.pdbx_seq_one_letter_code
_entity_poly.pdbx_strand_id
1 'polypeptide(L)'
;MRYISAICLVCLHAIASGPLLNSLGISADEKIWSQAFYYGIWSAILYFVAASILVITFWGSLHGHYEEDFDLSHSQRTLMLQTMAFLTFLLLGALLFSKLEDWNYLDGVYWANVTLFTIGFGDIVPTTVLAQALLMPYALIGITSLGLVINSIRSMIVERGSQRLDARAEEQSRLNALRKLVRKGKGDMLTPLECGDSPADVSIRELERRYLEFGLMRAIQKRASSRRKWTALIISAVSWLCLWLCGAVVFFECEKRGQGWTYFDAVYFCFIAFTTIGYGDLVPKSNAGKSFFVFWSLIAVPILTILILAACGTRLPILEQLTFLQTVT
;
A
#
# COMPACT_ATOMS: atom_id res chain seq x y z
N MET A 1 26.79 10.66 9.10
CA MET A 1 26.23 11.87 8.46
C MET A 1 24.70 11.90 8.43
N ARG A 2 24.00 10.88 7.89
CA ARG A 2 22.52 10.95 7.68
C ARG A 2 21.66 11.06 8.96
N TYR A 3 22.12 10.49 10.08
CA TYR A 3 21.42 10.59 11.37
C TYR A 3 21.59 11.99 12.01
N ILE A 4 22.75 12.60 11.82
CA ILE A 4 23.06 13.96 12.28
C ILE A 4 22.20 14.97 11.52
N SER A 5 22.01 14.80 10.21
CA SER A 5 21.10 15.65 9.42
C SER A 5 19.64 15.49 9.84
N ALA A 6 19.18 14.27 10.19
CA ALA A 6 17.81 14.05 10.67
C ALA A 6 17.58 14.71 12.05
N ILE A 7 18.52 14.55 12.98
CA ILE A 7 18.49 15.22 14.28
C ILE A 7 18.53 16.74 14.10
N CYS A 8 19.41 17.27 13.24
CA CYS A 8 19.45 18.70 12.93
C CYS A 8 18.12 19.21 12.36
N LEU A 9 17.47 18.47 11.48
CA LEU A 9 16.18 18.87 10.88
C LEU A 9 15.04 18.86 11.90
N VAL A 10 15.02 17.86 12.79
CA VAL A 10 14.07 17.75 13.91
C VAL A 10 14.32 18.86 14.94
N CYS A 11 15.57 19.11 15.31
CA CYS A 11 15.96 20.19 16.21
C CYS A 11 15.63 21.57 15.62
N LEU A 12 15.87 21.79 14.32
CA LEU A 12 15.51 23.03 13.63
C LEU A 12 14.00 23.29 13.71
N HIS A 13 13.17 22.27 13.48
CA HIS A 13 11.72 22.41 13.58
C HIS A 13 11.25 22.62 15.03
N ALA A 14 11.84 21.94 16.00
CA ALA A 14 11.54 22.12 17.42
C ALA A 14 11.90 23.54 17.91
N ILE A 15 13.03 24.09 17.45
CA ILE A 15 13.49 25.44 17.80
C ILE A 15 12.66 26.52 17.06
N ALA A 16 12.33 26.30 15.79
CA ALA A 16 11.50 27.24 15.03
C ALA A 16 10.06 27.31 15.56
N SER A 17 9.52 26.21 16.08
CA SER A 17 8.12 26.14 16.53
C SER A 17 7.87 26.62 17.95
N GLY A 18 8.87 26.53 18.86
CA GLY A 18 8.72 26.82 20.29
C GLY A 18 9.39 28.13 20.75
N PRO A 19 10.71 28.13 21.08
CA PRO A 19 11.36 29.24 21.78
C PRO A 19 11.24 30.61 21.09
N LEU A 20 11.31 30.63 19.76
CA LEU A 20 11.36 31.87 18.96
C LEU A 20 10.02 32.61 18.90
N LEU A 21 8.91 31.92 19.15
CA LEU A 21 7.56 32.49 19.13
C LEU A 21 7.07 32.90 20.51
N ASN A 22 7.47 32.20 21.57
CA ASN A 22 7.22 32.63 22.94
C ASN A 22 7.89 33.99 23.23
N SER A 23 9.00 34.31 22.56
CA SER A 23 9.62 35.64 22.63
C SER A 23 8.88 36.74 21.84
N LEU A 24 7.96 36.39 20.95
CA LEU A 24 7.20 37.34 20.11
C LEU A 24 5.80 37.65 20.65
N GLY A 25 5.33 36.96 21.70
CA GLY A 25 4.05 37.26 22.37
C GLY A 25 2.79 36.99 21.53
N ILE A 26 2.90 36.27 20.42
CA ILE A 26 1.78 35.98 19.50
C ILE A 26 0.94 34.83 20.07
N SER A 27 -0.38 35.04 20.17
CA SER A 27 -1.31 34.01 20.64
C SER A 27 -1.34 32.80 19.69
N ALA A 28 -1.53 31.59 20.23
CA ALA A 28 -1.54 30.36 19.43
C ALA A 28 -2.69 30.29 18.40
N ASP A 29 -3.72 31.13 18.56
CA ASP A 29 -4.91 31.15 17.72
C ASP A 29 -4.74 32.03 16.47
N GLU A 30 -3.76 32.92 16.44
CA GLU A 30 -3.46 33.80 15.28
C GLU A 30 -2.35 33.23 14.38
N LYS A 31 -1.79 32.08 14.76
CA LYS A 31 -0.58 31.52 14.14
C LYS A 31 -0.91 30.63 12.94
N ILE A 32 -0.69 31.14 11.74
CA ILE A 32 -0.79 30.37 10.49
C ILE A 32 0.62 30.11 9.94
N TRP A 33 1.06 28.86 9.99
CA TRP A 33 2.32 28.45 9.40
C TRP A 33 2.26 28.35 7.87
N SER A 34 3.37 28.66 7.21
CA SER A 34 3.48 28.51 5.75
C SER A 34 3.44 27.04 5.34
N GLN A 35 3.03 26.78 4.10
CA GLN A 35 3.02 25.42 3.55
C GLN A 35 4.42 24.79 3.55
N ALA A 36 5.46 25.58 3.26
CA ALA A 36 6.84 25.12 3.29
C ALA A 36 7.28 24.56 4.66
N PHE A 37 6.80 25.15 5.76
CA PHE A 37 7.06 24.65 7.11
C PHE A 37 6.53 23.22 7.29
N TYR A 38 5.30 22.95 6.85
CA TYR A 38 4.73 21.61 6.96
C TYR A 38 5.44 20.59 6.06
N TYR A 39 5.80 20.95 4.82
CA TYR A 39 6.62 20.09 3.98
C TYR A 39 8.01 19.81 4.60
N GLY A 40 8.56 20.77 5.35
CA GLY A 40 9.76 20.59 6.16
C GLY A 40 9.59 19.54 7.26
N ILE A 41 8.46 19.54 7.97
CA ILE A 41 8.13 18.53 8.99
C ILE A 41 8.07 17.14 8.35
N TRP A 42 7.37 16.99 7.23
CA TRP A 42 7.27 15.71 6.52
C TRP A 42 8.63 15.20 6.06
N SER A 43 9.47 16.10 5.54
CA SER A 43 10.86 15.79 5.19
C SER A 43 11.62 15.27 6.42
N ALA A 44 11.54 15.96 7.57
CA ALA A 44 12.18 15.52 8.81
C ALA A 44 11.74 14.12 9.25
N ILE A 45 10.43 13.85 9.21
CA ILE A 45 9.85 12.54 9.55
C ILE A 45 10.39 11.46 8.62
N LEU A 46 10.34 11.68 7.29
CA LEU A 46 10.81 10.72 6.30
C LEU A 46 12.31 10.45 6.44
N TYR A 47 13.12 11.49 6.65
CA TYR A 47 14.55 11.34 6.89
C TYR A 47 14.84 10.55 8.16
N PHE A 48 14.11 10.81 9.25
CA PHE A 48 14.26 10.09 10.50
C PHE A 48 13.91 8.60 10.35
N VAL A 49 12.81 8.28 9.67
CA VAL A 49 12.40 6.90 9.38
C VAL A 49 13.44 6.19 8.52
N ALA A 50 13.88 6.82 7.43
CA ALA A 50 14.90 6.24 6.54
C ALA A 50 16.23 6.00 7.27
N ALA A 51 16.66 6.95 8.11
CA ALA A 51 17.86 6.82 8.90
C ALA A 51 17.74 5.70 9.96
N SER A 52 16.59 5.58 10.60
CA SER A 52 16.32 4.53 11.59
C SER A 52 16.32 3.13 10.96
N ILE A 53 15.68 2.96 9.80
CA ILE A 53 15.71 1.70 9.05
C ILE A 53 17.16 1.34 8.67
N LEU A 54 17.95 2.32 8.20
CA LEU A 54 19.35 2.07 7.84
C LEU A 54 20.19 1.64 9.05
N VAL A 55 20.00 2.27 10.21
CA VAL A 55 20.67 1.87 11.46
C VAL A 55 20.29 0.45 11.87
N ILE A 56 19.00 0.09 11.80
CA ILE A 56 18.53 -1.27 12.11
C ILE A 56 19.14 -2.29 11.14
N THR A 57 19.14 -2.00 9.83
CA THR A 57 19.74 -2.89 8.83
C THR A 57 21.24 -3.04 9.03
N PHE A 58 21.95 -1.95 9.31
CA PHE A 58 23.38 -1.97 9.58
C PHE A 58 23.71 -2.76 10.86
N TRP A 59 22.95 -2.52 11.94
CA TRP A 59 23.09 -3.27 13.19
C TRP A 59 22.82 -4.76 13.00
N GLY A 60 21.79 -5.12 12.23
CA GLY A 60 21.47 -6.50 11.89
C GLY A 60 22.54 -7.16 11.03
N SER A 61 23.14 -6.43 10.09
CA SER A 61 24.28 -6.91 9.30
C SER A 61 25.50 -7.19 10.18
N LEU A 62 25.81 -6.31 11.14
CA LEU A 62 26.90 -6.54 12.11
C LEU A 62 26.68 -7.79 12.98
N HIS A 63 25.42 -8.14 13.29
CA HIS A 63 25.07 -9.35 14.05
C HIS A 63 24.83 -10.57 13.16
N GLY A 64 25.24 -10.55 11.88
CA GLY A 64 25.13 -11.68 10.95
C GLY A 64 23.70 -12.10 10.62
N HIS A 65 22.70 -11.23 10.84
CA HIS A 65 21.29 -11.55 10.51
C HIS A 65 20.97 -11.38 9.02
N TYR A 66 21.81 -10.65 8.29
CA TYR A 66 21.65 -10.39 6.85
C TYR A 66 22.96 -10.74 6.14
N GLU A 67 22.85 -11.39 4.98
CA GLU A 67 23.97 -11.60 4.06
C GLU A 67 24.49 -10.21 3.61
N GLU A 68 25.81 -10.05 3.54
CA GLU A 68 26.45 -8.77 3.17
C GLU A 68 26.23 -8.41 1.69
N ASP A 69 25.83 -9.37 0.87
CA ASP A 69 25.57 -9.19 -0.55
C ASP A 69 24.20 -8.53 -0.79
N PHE A 70 24.25 -7.33 -1.38
CA PHE A 70 23.07 -6.52 -1.69
C PHE A 70 22.42 -6.96 -3.00
N ASP A 71 21.86 -8.16 -3.05
CA ASP A 71 21.17 -8.68 -4.23
C ASP A 71 19.70 -8.23 -4.25
N LEU A 72 19.46 -7.01 -4.72
CA LEU A 72 18.11 -6.53 -5.01
C LEU A 72 17.49 -7.38 -6.14
N SER A 73 16.34 -8.00 -5.86
CA SER A 73 15.47 -8.61 -6.88
C SER A 73 15.17 -7.60 -7.99
N HIS A 74 15.02 -8.11 -9.20
CA HIS A 74 14.62 -7.31 -10.36
C HIS A 74 13.38 -6.45 -10.06
N SER A 75 12.38 -7.02 -9.37
CA SER A 75 11.17 -6.31 -8.95
C SER A 75 11.45 -5.12 -8.02
N GLN A 76 12.46 -5.22 -7.15
CA GLN A 76 12.86 -4.13 -6.26
C GLN A 76 13.53 -3.01 -7.04
N ARG A 77 14.47 -3.34 -7.93
CA ARG A 77 15.18 -2.36 -8.76
C ARG A 77 14.20 -1.62 -9.67
N THR A 78 13.30 -2.34 -10.32
CA THR A 78 12.25 -1.75 -11.17
C THR A 78 11.32 -0.85 -10.36
N LEU A 79 10.88 -1.28 -9.16
CA LEU A 79 10.02 -0.46 -8.31
C LEU A 79 10.73 0.84 -7.87
N MET A 80 12.00 0.77 -7.48
CA MET A 80 12.78 1.96 -7.12
C MET A 80 12.89 2.94 -8.29
N LEU A 81 13.26 2.46 -9.47
CA LEU A 81 13.40 3.32 -10.65
C LEU A 81 12.05 3.94 -11.06
N GLN A 82 10.97 3.15 -11.06
CA GLN A 82 9.64 3.65 -11.42
C GLN A 82 9.12 4.67 -10.41
N THR A 83 9.32 4.45 -9.11
CA THR A 83 8.90 5.42 -8.08
C THR A 83 9.73 6.70 -8.13
N MET A 84 11.04 6.62 -8.35
CA MET A 84 11.88 7.81 -8.57
C MET A 84 11.47 8.59 -9.82
N ALA A 85 11.20 7.89 -10.92
CA ALA A 85 10.74 8.52 -12.17
C ALA A 85 9.37 9.19 -11.98
N PHE A 86 8.41 8.51 -11.32
CA PHE A 86 7.08 9.05 -11.03
C PHE A 86 7.15 10.32 -10.16
N LEU A 87 7.91 10.29 -9.06
CA LEU A 87 8.06 11.45 -8.18
C LEU A 87 8.76 12.61 -8.88
N THR A 88 9.78 12.33 -9.70
CA THR A 88 10.46 13.37 -10.49
C THR A 88 9.51 13.99 -11.51
N PHE A 89 8.72 13.18 -12.19
CA PHE A 89 7.71 13.64 -13.15
C PHE A 89 6.61 14.49 -12.48
N LEU A 90 6.17 14.09 -11.28
CA LEU A 90 5.23 14.86 -10.46
C LEU A 90 5.80 16.23 -10.11
N LEU A 91 7.02 16.29 -9.57
CA LEU A 91 7.65 17.55 -9.13
C LEU A 91 8.01 18.48 -10.31
N LEU A 92 8.41 17.92 -11.45
CA LEU A 92 8.65 18.69 -12.68
C LEU A 92 7.35 19.23 -13.27
N GLY A 93 6.28 18.44 -13.27
CA GLY A 93 4.95 18.89 -13.67
C GLY A 93 4.46 20.03 -12.78
N ALA A 94 4.55 19.87 -11.46
CA ALA A 94 4.25 20.92 -10.50
C ALA A 94 5.01 22.22 -10.79
N LEU A 95 6.31 22.13 -11.08
CA LEU A 95 7.13 23.28 -11.42
C LEU A 95 6.67 23.95 -12.72
N LEU A 96 6.47 23.16 -13.78
CA LEU A 96 6.04 23.65 -15.09
C LEU A 96 4.71 24.40 -14.99
N PHE A 97 3.69 23.77 -14.41
CA PHE A 97 2.35 24.36 -14.31
C PHE A 97 2.30 25.54 -13.33
N SER A 98 3.04 25.49 -12.21
CA SER A 98 3.15 26.64 -11.31
C SER A 98 3.74 27.88 -11.99
N LYS A 99 4.66 27.70 -12.95
CA LYS A 99 5.22 28.80 -13.74
C LYS A 99 4.31 29.28 -14.86
N LEU A 100 3.52 28.40 -15.46
CA LEU A 100 2.58 28.76 -16.52
C LEU A 100 1.35 29.53 -15.99
N GLU A 101 0.89 29.17 -14.79
CA GLU A 101 -0.35 29.69 -14.20
C GLU A 101 -0.11 30.63 -13.00
N ASP A 102 1.15 30.95 -12.71
CA ASP A 102 1.59 31.78 -11.58
C ASP A 102 1.09 31.28 -10.20
N TRP A 103 1.03 29.96 -10.02
CA TRP A 103 0.70 29.35 -8.73
C TRP A 103 1.90 29.33 -7.79
N ASN A 104 1.63 29.29 -6.49
CA ASN A 104 2.66 28.89 -5.54
C ASN A 104 3.17 27.48 -5.91
N TYR A 105 4.47 27.27 -5.91
CA TYR A 105 5.06 25.97 -6.26
C TYR A 105 4.46 24.81 -5.45
N LEU A 106 4.23 25.01 -4.15
CA LEU A 106 3.69 23.94 -3.29
C LEU A 106 2.21 23.66 -3.56
N ASP A 107 1.45 24.65 -4.03
CA ASP A 107 0.10 24.44 -4.56
C ASP A 107 0.15 23.69 -5.90
N GLY A 108 1.16 23.98 -6.73
CA GLY A 108 1.46 23.20 -7.92
C GLY A 108 1.79 21.73 -7.62
N VAL A 109 2.50 21.45 -6.52
CA VAL A 109 2.78 20.07 -6.07
C VAL A 109 1.50 19.37 -5.64
N TYR A 110 0.64 20.04 -4.87
CA TYR A 110 -0.67 19.52 -4.49
C TYR A 110 -1.55 19.25 -5.72
N TRP A 111 -1.60 20.19 -6.66
CA TRP A 111 -2.35 20.05 -7.92
C TRP A 111 -1.83 18.89 -8.78
N ALA A 112 -0.51 18.79 -8.97
CA ALA A 112 0.11 17.72 -9.72
C ALA A 112 -0.23 16.36 -9.11
N ASN A 113 -0.18 16.25 -7.78
CA ASN A 113 -0.57 15.07 -7.05
C ASN A 113 -2.06 14.73 -7.24
N VAL A 114 -2.98 15.69 -7.06
CA VAL A 114 -4.44 15.50 -7.29
C VAL A 114 -4.72 15.02 -8.72
N THR A 115 -3.99 15.56 -9.70
CA THR A 115 -4.13 15.24 -11.13
C THR A 115 -3.59 13.85 -11.45
N LEU A 116 -2.37 13.52 -11.02
CA LEU A 116 -1.71 12.25 -11.33
C LEU A 116 -2.36 11.05 -10.63
N PHE A 117 -2.91 11.27 -9.43
CA PHE A 117 -3.71 10.26 -8.72
C PHE A 117 -5.17 10.20 -9.19
N THR A 118 -5.51 10.93 -10.26
CA THR A 118 -6.85 10.94 -10.89
C THR A 118 -7.98 11.28 -9.93
N ILE A 119 -7.70 12.09 -8.89
CA ILE A 119 -8.69 12.49 -7.90
C ILE A 119 -9.50 13.65 -8.47
N GLY A 120 -8.83 14.68 -9.00
CA GLY A 120 -9.47 15.72 -9.82
C GLY A 120 -10.47 16.63 -9.09
N PHE A 121 -10.14 17.13 -7.89
CA PHE A 121 -11.05 18.01 -7.13
C PHE A 121 -11.53 19.27 -7.86
N GLY A 122 -10.73 19.81 -8.78
CA GLY A 122 -11.07 21.00 -9.55
C GLY A 122 -10.95 22.33 -8.78
N ASP A 123 -10.33 22.33 -7.61
CA ASP A 123 -10.07 23.52 -6.79
C ASP A 123 -8.91 24.39 -7.35
N ILE A 124 -7.89 23.73 -7.90
CA ILE A 124 -6.80 24.35 -8.67
C ILE A 124 -6.82 23.73 -10.06
N VAL A 125 -6.92 24.55 -11.11
CA VAL A 125 -7.05 24.07 -12.49
C VAL A 125 -6.34 24.99 -13.46
N PRO A 126 -5.67 24.46 -14.51
CA PRO A 126 -5.04 25.28 -15.52
C PRO A 126 -6.09 26.05 -16.33
N THR A 127 -5.93 27.37 -16.38
CA THR A 127 -6.84 28.28 -17.10
C THR A 127 -6.31 28.70 -18.46
N THR A 128 -5.00 28.66 -18.66
CA THR A 128 -4.33 29.05 -19.91
C THR A 128 -4.47 27.95 -20.95
N VAL A 129 -4.73 28.34 -22.21
CA VAL A 129 -4.84 27.41 -23.34
C VAL A 129 -3.60 26.52 -23.49
N LEU A 130 -2.39 27.09 -23.30
CA LEU A 130 -1.14 26.34 -23.35
C LEU A 130 -1.06 25.28 -22.24
N ALA A 131 -1.42 25.64 -21.01
CA ALA A 131 -1.42 24.71 -19.89
C ALA A 131 -2.46 23.59 -20.08
N GLN A 132 -3.65 23.92 -20.58
CA GLN A 132 -4.67 22.92 -20.93
C GLN A 132 -4.21 21.97 -22.05
N ALA A 133 -3.49 22.46 -23.06
CA ALA A 133 -2.90 21.62 -24.10
C ALA A 133 -1.81 20.69 -23.55
N LEU A 134 -0.94 21.19 -22.66
CA LEU A 134 0.11 20.41 -22.01
C LEU A 134 -0.41 19.42 -20.96
N LEU A 135 -1.59 19.68 -20.38
CA LEU A 135 -2.23 18.80 -19.42
C LEU A 135 -2.53 17.42 -20.04
N MET A 136 -2.96 17.38 -21.31
CA MET A 136 -3.35 16.13 -21.98
C MET A 136 -2.20 15.10 -22.03
N PRO A 137 -1.01 15.40 -22.59
CA PRO A 137 0.11 14.47 -22.55
C PRO A 137 0.65 14.26 -21.13
N TYR A 138 0.63 15.29 -20.27
CA TYR A 138 1.08 15.17 -18.89
C TYR A 138 0.28 14.12 -18.09
N ALA A 139 -1.06 14.22 -18.15
CA ALA A 139 -1.96 13.30 -17.48
C ALA A 139 -1.81 11.87 -18.03
N LEU A 140 -1.73 11.70 -19.36
CA LEU A 140 -1.59 10.38 -19.96
C LEU A 140 -0.30 9.67 -19.52
N ILE A 141 0.84 10.35 -19.58
CA ILE A 141 2.14 9.81 -19.17
C ILE A 141 2.13 9.51 -17.67
N GLY A 142 1.59 10.43 -16.87
CA GLY A 142 1.55 10.31 -15.43
C GLY A 142 0.66 9.17 -14.92
N ILE A 143 -0.55 9.02 -15.47
CA ILE A 143 -1.47 7.92 -15.15
C ILE A 143 -0.86 6.58 -15.54
N THR A 144 -0.20 6.52 -16.71
CA THR A 144 0.51 5.31 -17.15
C THR A 144 1.65 4.95 -16.19
N SER A 145 2.45 5.94 -15.78
CA SER A 145 3.53 5.77 -14.79
C SER A 145 3.00 5.29 -13.44
N LEU A 146 1.90 5.88 -12.96
CA LEU A 146 1.24 5.45 -11.72
C LEU A 146 0.79 3.99 -11.80
N GLY A 147 0.17 3.58 -12.93
CA GLY A 147 -0.24 2.20 -13.16
C GLY A 147 0.94 1.21 -13.13
N LEU A 148 2.09 1.59 -13.70
CA LEU A 148 3.31 0.79 -13.64
C LEU A 148 3.84 0.64 -12.21
N VAL A 149 3.88 1.73 -11.44
CA VAL A 149 4.30 1.72 -10.03
C VAL A 149 3.39 0.79 -9.23
N ILE A 150 2.06 0.93 -9.35
CA ILE A 150 1.09 0.09 -8.64
C ILE A 150 1.27 -1.39 -9.02
N ASN A 151 1.45 -1.68 -10.31
CA ASN A 151 1.67 -3.05 -10.78
C ASN A 151 2.95 -3.65 -10.18
N SER A 152 4.03 -2.87 -10.10
CA SER A 152 5.28 -3.30 -9.48
C SER A 152 5.17 -3.50 -7.97
N ILE A 153 4.43 -2.64 -7.27
CA ILE A 153 4.13 -2.81 -5.84
C ILE A 153 3.39 -4.14 -5.62
N ARG A 154 2.36 -4.42 -6.42
CA ARG A 154 1.63 -5.69 -6.38
C ARG A 154 2.56 -6.88 -6.60
N SER A 155 3.38 -6.86 -7.64
CA SER A 155 4.32 -7.93 -7.96
C SER A 155 5.28 -8.19 -6.78
N MET A 156 5.80 -7.13 -6.17
CA MET A 156 6.68 -7.23 -5.00
C MET A 156 5.96 -7.84 -3.78
N ILE A 157 4.72 -7.42 -3.49
CA ILE A 157 3.94 -7.96 -2.37
C ILE A 157 3.68 -9.46 -2.58
N VAL A 158 3.35 -9.87 -3.79
CA VAL A 158 3.10 -11.27 -4.13
C VAL A 158 4.38 -12.10 -4.05
N GLU A 159 5.52 -11.57 -4.49
CA GLU A 159 6.83 -12.24 -4.50
C GLU A 159 7.35 -12.50 -3.08
N ARG A 160 7.25 -11.52 -2.16
CA ARG A 160 7.79 -11.64 -0.79
C ARG A 160 6.84 -12.23 0.23
N GLY A 161 5.53 -12.04 0.08
CA GLY A 161 4.55 -12.47 1.09
C GLY A 161 4.28 -13.97 1.13
N SER A 162 4.69 -14.73 0.09
CA SER A 162 4.13 -16.05 -0.19
C SER A 162 5.08 -17.21 0.14
N GLN A 163 6.33 -17.19 -0.30
CA GLN A 163 7.07 -18.46 -0.44
C GLN A 163 7.42 -19.16 0.88
N ARG A 164 7.87 -18.42 1.91
CA ARG A 164 8.30 -19.03 3.19
C ARG A 164 7.15 -19.26 4.18
N LEU A 165 6.19 -18.33 4.23
CA LEU A 165 5.02 -18.46 5.11
C LEU A 165 4.02 -19.48 4.56
N ASP A 166 3.84 -19.54 3.23
CA ASP A 166 2.89 -20.49 2.63
C ASP A 166 3.40 -21.93 2.71
N ALA A 167 4.70 -22.18 2.50
CA ALA A 167 5.26 -23.52 2.64
C ALA A 167 5.09 -24.07 4.07
N ARG A 168 5.32 -23.22 5.08
CA ARG A 168 5.10 -23.58 6.49
C ARG A 168 3.62 -23.79 6.80
N ALA A 169 2.74 -22.92 6.30
CA ALA A 169 1.30 -23.02 6.54
C ALA A 169 0.66 -24.24 5.84
N GLU A 170 1.14 -24.59 4.64
CA GLU A 170 0.71 -25.78 3.90
C GLU A 170 1.15 -27.06 4.60
N GLU A 171 2.41 -27.13 5.05
CA GLU A 171 2.92 -28.28 5.80
C GLU A 171 2.19 -28.44 7.14
N GLN A 172 1.94 -27.35 7.86
CA GLN A 172 1.13 -27.38 9.09
C GLN A 172 -0.29 -27.89 8.81
N SER A 173 -0.89 -27.50 7.68
CA SER A 173 -2.22 -27.93 7.27
C SER A 173 -2.24 -29.42 6.89
N ARG A 174 -1.19 -29.91 6.24
CA ARG A 174 -0.97 -31.32 5.93
C ARG A 174 -0.87 -32.17 7.19
N LEU A 175 -0.05 -31.75 8.15
CA LEU A 175 0.11 -32.45 9.44
C LEU A 175 -1.22 -32.51 10.21
N ASN A 176 -1.98 -31.42 10.23
CA ASN A 176 -3.29 -31.41 10.88
C ASN A 176 -4.32 -32.30 10.18
N ALA A 177 -4.27 -32.42 8.85
CA ALA A 177 -5.13 -33.34 8.11
C ALA A 177 -4.76 -34.79 8.39
N LEU A 178 -3.46 -35.12 8.42
CA LEU A 178 -2.95 -36.44 8.78
C LEU A 178 -3.35 -36.82 10.21
N ARG A 179 -3.16 -35.92 11.19
CA ARG A 179 -3.61 -36.14 12.57
C ARG A 179 -5.11 -36.44 12.66
N LYS A 180 -5.95 -35.76 11.86
CA LYS A 180 -7.39 -36.02 11.82
C LYS A 180 -7.74 -37.38 11.22
N LEU A 181 -6.96 -37.87 10.25
CA LEU A 181 -7.15 -39.21 9.66
C LEU A 181 -6.74 -40.31 10.62
N VAL A 182 -5.60 -40.15 11.29
CA VAL A 182 -5.13 -41.07 12.35
C VAL A 182 -6.15 -41.15 13.48
N ARG A 183 -6.66 -39.99 13.96
CA ARG A 183 -7.69 -39.94 15.01
C ARG A 183 -9.01 -40.61 14.61
N LYS A 184 -9.33 -40.67 13.32
CA LYS A 184 -10.53 -41.36 12.79
C LYS A 184 -10.34 -42.86 12.57
N GLY A 185 -9.21 -43.44 12.99
CA GLY A 185 -8.91 -44.86 12.80
C GLY A 185 -8.55 -45.25 11.37
N LYS A 186 -8.34 -44.28 10.46
CA LYS A 186 -7.88 -44.52 9.08
C LYS A 186 -6.34 -44.43 8.97
N GLY A 187 -5.62 -44.64 10.07
CA GLY A 187 -4.15 -44.57 10.11
C GLY A 187 -3.49 -45.70 9.30
N ASP A 188 -4.15 -46.84 9.21
CA ASP A 188 -3.69 -48.04 8.48
C ASP A 188 -3.70 -47.87 6.95
N MET A 189 -4.24 -46.75 6.47
CA MET A 189 -4.25 -46.37 5.05
C MET A 189 -2.90 -45.78 4.59
N LEU A 190 -1.97 -45.54 5.52
CA LEU A 190 -0.69 -44.86 5.30
C LEU A 190 0.53 -45.70 5.72
N THR A 191 0.31 -46.87 6.31
CA THR A 191 1.35 -47.82 6.65
C THR A 191 1.95 -48.42 5.37
N PRO A 192 3.29 -48.52 5.24
CA PRO A 192 3.90 -49.30 4.16
C PRO A 192 3.41 -50.75 4.23
N LEU A 193 3.07 -51.35 3.09
CA LEU A 193 2.65 -52.75 3.03
C LEU A 193 3.82 -53.67 3.43
N GLU A 194 3.55 -54.70 4.23
CA GLU A 194 4.56 -55.71 4.60
C GLU A 194 4.77 -56.72 3.47
N CYS A 195 5.98 -57.28 3.37
CA CYS A 195 6.47 -58.09 2.24
C CYS A 195 5.90 -59.54 2.18
N GLY A 196 4.58 -59.72 2.38
CA GLY A 196 3.91 -61.02 2.41
C GLY A 196 2.76 -61.23 1.42
N ASP A 197 2.31 -60.16 0.74
CA ASP A 197 1.15 -60.18 -0.16
C ASP A 197 1.52 -60.53 -1.63
N SER A 198 0.59 -61.08 -2.40
CA SER A 198 0.77 -61.40 -3.83
C SER A 198 1.12 -60.13 -4.64
N PRO A 199 2.04 -60.18 -5.62
CA PRO A 199 2.54 -58.99 -6.32
C PRO A 199 1.44 -58.12 -6.97
N ALA A 200 0.35 -58.74 -7.42
CA ALA A 200 -0.79 -58.04 -8.01
C ALA A 200 -1.60 -57.25 -6.96
N ASP A 201 -1.87 -57.85 -5.80
CA ASP A 201 -2.64 -57.24 -4.71
C ASP A 201 -1.89 -56.07 -4.07
N VAL A 202 -0.55 -56.20 -3.97
CA VAL A 202 0.33 -55.10 -3.54
C VAL A 202 0.19 -53.90 -4.50
N SER A 203 0.24 -54.12 -5.81
CA SER A 203 0.16 -53.04 -6.81
C SER A 203 -1.17 -52.29 -6.78
N ILE A 204 -2.29 -52.99 -6.57
CA ILE A 204 -3.63 -52.40 -6.51
C ILE A 204 -3.79 -51.56 -5.24
N ARG A 205 -3.37 -52.10 -4.08
CA ARG A 205 -3.42 -51.36 -2.80
C ARG A 205 -2.49 -50.14 -2.79
N GLU A 206 -1.32 -50.22 -3.42
CA GLU A 206 -0.42 -49.07 -3.59
C GLU A 206 -1.03 -47.97 -4.48
N LEU A 207 -1.73 -48.34 -5.56
CA LEU A 207 -2.38 -47.40 -6.45
C LEU A 207 -3.51 -46.63 -5.74
N GLU A 208 -4.34 -47.34 -4.95
CA GLU A 208 -5.40 -46.73 -4.15
C GLU A 208 -4.87 -45.74 -3.11
N ARG A 209 -3.78 -46.11 -2.42
CA ARG A 209 -3.10 -45.22 -1.47
C ARG A 209 -2.65 -43.93 -2.14
N ARG A 210 -1.95 -44.03 -3.28
CA ARG A 210 -1.48 -42.87 -4.04
C ARG A 210 -2.66 -41.99 -4.48
N TYR A 211 -3.72 -42.59 -5.01
CA TYR A 211 -4.92 -41.83 -5.43
C TYR A 211 -5.54 -41.05 -4.26
N LEU A 212 -5.65 -41.66 -3.08
CA LEU A 212 -6.19 -41.02 -1.89
C LEU A 212 -5.28 -39.91 -1.35
N GLU A 213 -3.96 -40.14 -1.32
CA GLU A 213 -2.96 -39.14 -0.96
C GLU A 213 -3.02 -37.93 -1.92
N PHE A 214 -3.11 -38.17 -3.23
CA PHE A 214 -3.30 -37.13 -4.25
C PHE A 214 -4.60 -36.35 -4.03
N GLY A 215 -5.71 -37.03 -3.77
CA GLY A 215 -7.00 -36.39 -3.51
C GLY A 215 -6.98 -35.52 -2.25
N LEU A 216 -6.37 -36.03 -1.16
CA LEU A 216 -6.20 -35.28 0.08
C LEU A 216 -5.32 -34.05 -0.13
N MET A 217 -4.17 -34.21 -0.80
CA MET A 217 -3.22 -33.12 -1.05
C MET A 217 -3.88 -32.03 -1.89
N ARG A 218 -4.60 -32.39 -2.95
CA ARG A 218 -5.34 -31.44 -3.80
C ARG A 218 -6.42 -30.70 -3.02
N ALA A 219 -7.12 -31.38 -2.10
CA ALA A 219 -8.12 -30.76 -1.24
C ALA A 219 -7.50 -29.77 -0.25
N ILE A 220 -6.33 -30.09 0.32
CA ILE A 220 -5.56 -29.21 1.20
C ILE A 220 -5.07 -27.99 0.43
N GLN A 221 -4.47 -28.18 -0.74
CA GLN A 221 -4.01 -27.11 -1.63
C GLN A 221 -5.14 -26.15 -2.05
N LYS A 222 -6.32 -26.69 -2.39
CA LYS A 222 -7.49 -25.88 -2.72
C LYS A 222 -7.95 -25.03 -1.52
N ARG A 223 -7.96 -25.60 -0.30
CA ARG A 223 -8.30 -24.85 0.92
C ARG A 223 -7.24 -23.82 1.30
N ALA A 224 -5.95 -24.15 1.16
CA ALA A 224 -4.83 -23.26 1.45
C ALA A 224 -4.81 -22.06 0.50
N SER A 225 -4.98 -22.29 -0.80
CA SER A 225 -5.05 -21.23 -1.81
C SER A 225 -6.25 -20.29 -1.60
N SER A 226 -7.43 -20.80 -1.26
CA SER A 226 -8.57 -19.97 -0.88
C SER A 226 -8.29 -19.17 0.40
N ARG A 227 -7.77 -19.80 1.46
CA ARG A 227 -7.43 -19.09 2.71
C ARG A 227 -6.44 -17.96 2.46
N ARG A 228 -5.40 -18.18 1.65
CA ARG A 228 -4.41 -17.17 1.28
C ARG A 228 -5.02 -15.93 0.63
N LYS A 229 -5.92 -16.14 -0.34
CA LYS A 229 -6.62 -15.03 -1.02
C LYS A 229 -7.48 -14.23 -0.03
N TRP A 230 -8.22 -14.92 0.84
CA TRP A 230 -9.05 -14.29 1.86
C TRP A 230 -8.23 -13.58 2.94
N THR A 231 -7.11 -14.13 3.41
CA THR A 231 -6.23 -13.47 4.39
C THR A 231 -5.60 -12.21 3.79
N ALA A 232 -5.14 -12.28 2.54
CA ALA A 232 -4.62 -11.10 1.85
C ALA A 232 -5.69 -10.01 1.69
N LEU A 233 -6.92 -10.39 1.36
CA LEU A 233 -8.07 -9.48 1.26
C LEU A 233 -8.41 -8.83 2.61
N ILE A 234 -8.41 -9.60 3.70
CA ILE A 234 -8.72 -9.07 5.04
C ILE A 234 -7.61 -8.12 5.49
N ILE A 235 -6.35 -8.47 5.30
CA ILE A 235 -5.21 -7.61 5.68
C ILE A 235 -5.23 -6.30 4.90
N SER A 236 -5.49 -6.34 3.59
CA SER A 236 -5.60 -5.13 2.78
C SER A 236 -6.83 -4.30 3.15
N ALA A 237 -7.97 -4.93 3.46
CA ALA A 237 -9.18 -4.23 3.89
C ALA A 237 -9.03 -3.55 5.27
N VAL A 238 -8.35 -4.21 6.22
CA VAL A 238 -8.06 -3.63 7.54
C VAL A 238 -7.08 -2.46 7.39
N SER A 239 -5.99 -2.65 6.63
CA SER A 239 -5.03 -1.56 6.35
C SER A 239 -5.71 -0.36 5.70
N TRP A 240 -6.61 -0.62 4.76
CA TRP A 240 -7.43 0.38 4.08
C TRP A 240 -8.32 1.15 5.06
N LEU A 241 -9.08 0.43 5.89
CA LEU A 241 -9.99 1.03 6.87
C LEU A 241 -9.23 1.87 7.90
N CYS A 242 -8.10 1.38 8.40
CA CYS A 242 -7.25 2.12 9.33
C CYS A 242 -6.74 3.42 8.70
N LEU A 243 -6.21 3.36 7.48
CA LEU A 243 -5.67 4.55 6.81
C LEU A 243 -6.75 5.59 6.50
N TRP A 244 -7.96 5.13 6.17
CA TRP A 244 -9.12 6.00 5.94
C TRP A 244 -9.54 6.72 7.23
N LEU A 245 -9.80 5.98 8.31
CA LEU A 245 -10.29 6.57 9.57
C LEU A 245 -9.22 7.40 10.28
N CYS A 246 -7.96 6.94 10.30
CA CYS A 246 -6.86 7.73 10.87
C CYS A 246 -6.59 8.99 10.04
N GLY A 247 -6.70 8.91 8.70
CA GLY A 247 -6.60 10.08 7.84
C GLY A 247 -7.68 11.12 8.16
N ALA A 248 -8.92 10.67 8.35
CA ALA A 248 -10.04 11.54 8.69
C ALA A 248 -9.83 12.31 10.00
N VAL A 249 -9.22 11.70 11.02
CA VAL A 249 -8.86 12.40 12.27
C VAL A 249 -7.92 13.57 12.01
N VAL A 250 -6.90 13.37 11.17
CA VAL A 250 -5.94 14.44 10.85
C VAL A 250 -6.60 15.56 10.03
N PHE A 251 -7.39 15.23 9.02
CA PHE A 251 -8.10 16.25 8.24
C PHE A 251 -9.13 17.02 9.06
N PHE A 252 -9.83 16.36 9.97
CA PHE A 252 -10.70 17.02 10.93
C PHE A 252 -9.93 18.05 11.75
N GLU A 253 -8.80 17.68 12.35
CA GLU A 253 -8.01 18.63 13.14
C GLU A 253 -7.41 19.78 12.30
N CYS A 254 -7.00 19.50 11.06
CA CYS A 254 -6.47 20.53 10.16
C CYS A 254 -7.53 21.55 9.71
N GLU A 255 -8.75 21.09 9.38
CA GLU A 255 -9.76 21.93 8.75
C GLU A 255 -10.85 22.44 9.71
N LYS A 256 -10.95 21.88 10.93
CA LYS A 256 -11.91 22.33 11.96
C LYS A 256 -11.80 23.82 12.27
N ARG A 257 -10.58 24.38 12.33
CA ARG A 257 -10.35 25.80 12.64
C ARG A 257 -10.66 26.73 11.46
N GLY A 258 -10.35 26.31 10.25
CA GLY A 258 -10.46 27.15 9.05
C GLY A 258 -11.83 27.07 8.37
N GLN A 259 -12.35 25.85 8.17
CA GLN A 259 -13.58 25.58 7.43
C GLN A 259 -14.70 25.03 8.32
N GLY A 260 -14.44 24.75 9.59
CA GLY A 260 -15.45 24.22 10.51
C GLY A 260 -15.86 22.78 10.22
N TRP A 261 -14.99 21.99 9.57
CA TRP A 261 -15.30 20.60 9.23
C TRP A 261 -15.67 19.80 10.47
N THR A 262 -16.77 19.05 10.35
CA THR A 262 -17.09 17.99 11.31
C THR A 262 -16.22 16.76 11.04
N TYR A 263 -16.14 15.84 12.00
CA TYR A 263 -15.42 14.59 11.76
C TYR A 263 -16.04 13.79 10.61
N PHE A 264 -17.37 13.87 10.43
CA PHE A 264 -18.05 13.21 9.33
C PHE A 264 -17.65 13.80 7.98
N ASP A 265 -17.52 15.12 7.88
CA ASP A 265 -17.03 15.80 6.67
C ASP A 265 -15.63 15.32 6.30
N ALA A 266 -14.75 15.15 7.29
CA ALA A 266 -13.41 14.60 7.08
C ALA A 266 -13.44 13.13 6.64
N VAL A 267 -14.31 12.29 7.23
CA VAL A 267 -14.49 10.89 6.81
C VAL A 267 -15.00 10.81 5.36
N TYR A 268 -16.00 11.62 5.01
CA TYR A 268 -16.55 11.70 3.67
C TYR A 268 -15.51 12.21 2.66
N PHE A 269 -14.81 13.30 2.98
CA PHE A 269 -13.70 13.82 2.18
C PHE A 269 -12.65 12.74 1.93
N CYS A 270 -12.19 12.04 2.98
CA CYS A 270 -11.21 10.98 2.80
C CYS A 270 -11.74 9.87 1.92
N PHE A 271 -13.03 9.49 2.05
CA PHE A 271 -13.62 8.46 1.20
C PHE A 271 -13.57 8.88 -0.28
N ILE A 272 -14.15 10.03 -0.63
CA ILE A 272 -14.21 10.49 -2.03
C ILE A 272 -12.84 10.75 -2.65
N ALA A 273 -11.87 11.20 -1.84
CA ALA A 273 -10.51 11.44 -2.28
C ALA A 273 -9.76 10.13 -2.52
N PHE A 274 -9.84 9.20 -1.56
CA PHE A 274 -9.16 7.91 -1.62
C PHE A 274 -9.70 7.05 -2.75
N THR A 275 -11.01 7.05 -2.97
CA THR A 275 -11.68 6.34 -4.08
C THR A 275 -11.61 7.07 -5.41
N THR A 276 -10.86 8.18 -5.49
CA THR A 276 -10.67 8.98 -6.70
C THR A 276 -11.99 9.41 -7.34
N ILE A 277 -13.03 9.67 -6.53
CA ILE A 277 -14.31 10.25 -6.98
C ILE A 277 -14.15 11.77 -7.10
N GLY A 278 -13.59 12.39 -6.05
CA GLY A 278 -13.14 13.78 -6.05
C GLY A 278 -14.19 14.81 -6.47
N TYR A 279 -15.38 14.80 -5.86
CA TYR A 279 -16.44 15.77 -6.18
C TYR A 279 -16.02 17.24 -6.04
N GLY A 280 -15.03 17.54 -5.20
CA GLY A 280 -14.51 18.89 -5.00
C GLY A 280 -15.40 19.78 -4.13
N ASP A 281 -16.47 19.23 -3.55
CA ASP A 281 -17.35 19.89 -2.60
C ASP A 281 -16.66 20.20 -1.27
N LEU A 282 -15.80 19.27 -0.82
CA LEU A 282 -14.87 19.47 0.28
C LEU A 282 -13.43 19.30 -0.21
N VAL A 283 -12.59 20.31 0.06
CA VAL A 283 -11.17 20.30 -0.25
C VAL A 283 -10.36 20.92 0.90
N PRO A 284 -9.15 20.43 1.21
CA PRO A 284 -8.32 20.99 2.26
C PRO A 284 -7.80 22.36 1.81
N LYS A 285 -8.17 23.41 2.55
CA LYS A 285 -7.68 24.78 2.30
C LYS A 285 -6.52 25.14 3.21
N SER A 286 -6.38 24.48 4.35
CA SER A 286 -5.29 24.74 5.28
C SER A 286 -3.95 24.28 4.69
N ASN A 287 -2.88 25.04 4.98
CA ASN A 287 -1.52 24.69 4.59
C ASN A 287 -1.09 23.30 5.14
N ALA A 288 -1.57 22.97 6.35
CA ALA A 288 -1.37 21.66 6.96
C ALA A 288 -2.10 20.56 6.18
N GLY A 289 -3.39 20.75 5.90
CA GLY A 289 -4.25 19.80 5.19
C GLY A 289 -3.76 19.50 3.77
N LYS A 290 -3.38 20.53 3.00
CA LYS A 290 -2.81 20.36 1.65
C LYS A 290 -1.52 19.55 1.68
N SER A 291 -0.61 19.85 2.61
CA SER A 291 0.65 19.09 2.73
C SER A 291 0.40 17.65 3.17
N PHE A 292 -0.46 17.43 4.17
CA PHE A 292 -0.81 16.09 4.63
C PHE A 292 -1.44 15.27 3.51
N PHE A 293 -2.33 15.87 2.72
CA PHE A 293 -2.94 15.23 1.58
C PHE A 293 -1.92 14.67 0.58
N VAL A 294 -0.88 15.43 0.25
CA VAL A 294 0.17 14.98 -0.69
C VAL A 294 0.89 13.73 -0.18
N PHE A 295 1.27 13.68 1.10
CA PHE A 295 1.96 12.50 1.64
C PHE A 295 1.00 11.33 1.89
N TRP A 296 -0.21 11.62 2.34
CA TRP A 296 -1.23 10.61 2.60
C TRP A 296 -1.69 9.92 1.31
N SER A 297 -1.94 10.67 0.23
CA SER A 297 -2.40 10.14 -1.07
C SER A 297 -1.39 9.17 -1.70
N LEU A 298 -0.08 9.42 -1.53
CA LEU A 298 1.01 8.55 -2.02
C LEU A 298 0.95 7.13 -1.43
N ILE A 299 0.39 6.98 -0.23
CA ILE A 299 0.22 5.68 0.45
C ILE A 299 -1.20 5.16 0.23
N ALA A 300 -2.18 6.04 0.32
CA ALA A 300 -3.59 5.77 0.20
C ALA A 300 -3.98 5.11 -1.13
N VAL A 301 -3.70 5.78 -2.25
CA VAL A 301 -4.20 5.31 -3.55
C VAL A 301 -3.61 3.94 -3.93
N PRO A 302 -2.30 3.67 -3.75
CA PRO A 302 -1.78 2.32 -3.98
C PRO A 302 -2.44 1.25 -3.11
N ILE A 303 -2.76 1.54 -1.84
CA ILE A 303 -3.46 0.60 -0.95
C ILE A 303 -4.89 0.34 -1.46
N LEU A 304 -5.61 1.36 -1.96
CA LEU A 304 -6.90 1.15 -2.60
C LEU A 304 -6.78 0.16 -3.75
N THR A 305 -5.82 0.40 -4.65
CA THR A 305 -5.72 -0.42 -5.86
C THR A 305 -5.34 -1.85 -5.51
N ILE A 306 -4.48 -2.06 -4.52
CA ILE A 306 -4.17 -3.40 -4.00
C ILE A 306 -5.42 -4.07 -3.42
N LEU A 307 -6.25 -3.35 -2.67
CA LEU A 307 -7.52 -3.87 -2.14
C LEU A 307 -8.48 -4.27 -3.27
N ILE A 308 -8.67 -3.41 -4.27
CA ILE A 308 -9.51 -3.68 -5.44
C ILE A 308 -9.02 -4.94 -6.17
N LEU A 309 -7.72 -5.05 -6.42
CA LEU A 309 -7.13 -6.20 -7.10
C LEU A 309 -7.25 -7.49 -6.27
N ALA A 310 -7.07 -7.42 -4.95
CA ALA A 310 -7.27 -8.55 -4.05
C ALA A 310 -8.73 -9.02 -4.02
N ALA A 311 -9.68 -8.08 -4.01
CA ALA A 311 -11.11 -8.38 -4.04
C ALA A 311 -11.51 -9.02 -5.37
N CYS A 312 -11.03 -8.46 -6.49
CA CYS A 312 -11.29 -8.95 -7.84
C CYS A 312 -10.77 -10.39 -8.03
N GLY A 313 -9.51 -10.65 -7.68
CA GLY A 313 -8.89 -11.97 -7.80
C GLY A 313 -9.46 -13.06 -6.87
N THR A 314 -10.20 -12.66 -5.83
CA THR A 314 -10.87 -13.59 -4.90
C THR A 314 -12.30 -13.93 -5.37
N ARG A 315 -13.02 -12.97 -5.95
CA ARG A 315 -14.46 -13.11 -6.28
C ARG A 315 -14.75 -13.59 -7.70
N LEU A 316 -13.91 -13.24 -8.68
CA LEU A 316 -14.10 -13.62 -10.10
C LEU A 316 -14.32 -15.14 -10.30
N PRO A 317 -13.50 -16.05 -9.72
CA PRO A 317 -13.68 -17.49 -9.93
C PRO A 317 -14.95 -18.06 -9.28
N ILE A 318 -15.50 -17.36 -8.28
CA ILE A 318 -16.74 -17.75 -7.59
C ILE A 318 -17.93 -17.34 -8.45
N LEU A 319 -17.88 -16.15 -9.03
CA LEU A 319 -18.91 -15.65 -9.94
C LEU A 319 -19.01 -16.51 -11.20
N GLU A 320 -17.88 -16.87 -11.82
CA GLU A 320 -17.84 -17.78 -12.98
C GLU A 320 -18.44 -19.15 -12.68
N GLN A 321 -18.24 -19.69 -11.46
CA GLN A 321 -18.86 -20.94 -11.04
C GLN A 321 -20.38 -20.81 -10.86
N LEU A 322 -20.85 -19.67 -10.35
CA LEU A 322 -22.28 -19.41 -10.16
C LEU A 322 -23.00 -19.20 -11.50
N THR A 323 -22.42 -18.43 -12.44
CA THR A 323 -23.00 -18.24 -13.77
C THR A 323 -23.00 -19.53 -14.58
N PHE A 324 -21.95 -20.36 -14.48
CA PHE A 324 -21.94 -21.68 -15.11
C PHE A 324 -23.04 -22.60 -14.55
N LEU A 325 -23.26 -22.58 -13.24
CA LEU A 325 -24.34 -23.36 -12.62
C LEU A 325 -25.74 -22.88 -13.05
N GLN A 326 -25.92 -21.59 -13.31
CA GLN A 326 -27.21 -21.05 -13.79
C GLN A 326 -27.47 -21.29 -15.29
N THR A 327 -26.43 -21.49 -16.09
CA THR A 327 -26.56 -21.75 -17.54
C THR A 327 -26.74 -23.23 -17.87
N VAL A 328 -26.49 -24.13 -16.91
CA VAL A 328 -26.60 -25.58 -17.07
C VAL A 328 -27.89 -26.15 -16.42
N THR A 329 -28.67 -25.31 -15.72
CA THR A 329 -30.02 -25.63 -15.20
C THR A 329 -31.11 -25.07 -16.09
#